data_AF-A0A0N0AWS0-F1
#
_entry.id   AF-A0A0N0AWS0-F1
#
_cell.length_a   1.000
_cell.length_b   1.000
_cell.length_c   1.000
_cell.angle_alpha   90.00
_cell.angle_beta   90.00
_cell.angle_gamma   90.00
#
_symmetry.space_group_name_H-M   'P 1'
#
loop_
_entity.id
_entity.type
_entity.pdbx_description
1 polymer ?
#
loop_
_entity_poly.entity_id
_entity_poly.type
_entity_poly.pdbx_seq_one_letter_code
_entity_poly.pdbx_strand_id
1 'polypeptide(L)'
;MTVSDLPLPTTLAEWIAATVPSGVPAMDATPVGSLRFLFYGRASTLEHQDPRTSRAWQLDVSRRLTGGHGTIMGEYFEAGCSRQVPWHLRPRAAAMLRYIAANVDRVDAVVVGEYERAFLDGAQVRELRAVLLVLTK
;
A
#
# COMPACT_ATOMS: atom_id res chain seq x y z
N MET A 1 3.82 -25.98 -26.45
CA MET A 1 3.63 -24.70 -25.74
C MET A 1 2.74 -24.98 -24.54
N THR A 2 3.32 -25.22 -23.38
CA THR A 2 2.60 -25.40 -22.11
C THR A 2 2.79 -24.13 -21.32
N VAL A 3 1.72 -23.33 -21.21
CA VAL A 3 1.67 -22.21 -20.25
C VAL A 3 1.56 -22.88 -18.88
N SER A 4 2.64 -22.81 -18.10
CA SER A 4 2.63 -23.28 -16.71
C SER A 4 1.61 -22.47 -15.93
N ASP A 5 0.58 -23.14 -15.42
CA ASP A 5 -0.25 -22.64 -14.31
C ASP A 5 0.63 -22.64 -13.06
N LEU A 6 1.41 -21.57 -12.88
CA LEU A 6 2.05 -21.31 -11.61
C LEU A 6 0.95 -20.91 -10.62
N PRO A 7 0.87 -21.54 -9.43
CA PRO A 7 -0.14 -21.18 -8.44
C PRO A 7 -0.04 -19.68 -8.12
N LEU A 8 -1.18 -19.00 -8.11
CA LEU A 8 -1.27 -17.59 -7.75
C LEU A 8 -0.74 -17.40 -6.32
N PRO A 9 0.13 -16.41 -6.07
CA PRO A 9 0.67 -16.17 -4.74
C PRO A 9 -0.47 -15.89 -3.76
N THR A 10 -0.53 -16.70 -2.70
CA THR A 10 -1.55 -16.66 -1.65
C THR A 10 -1.10 -15.88 -0.43
N THR A 11 0.20 -15.58 -0.34
CA THR A 11 0.79 -14.77 0.73
C THR A 11 1.44 -13.50 0.20
N LEU A 12 1.60 -12.50 1.06
CA LEU A 12 2.34 -11.28 0.73
C LEU A 12 3.81 -11.61 0.37
N ALA A 13 4.40 -12.58 1.06
CA ALA A 13 5.78 -13.01 0.81
C ALA A 13 5.94 -13.65 -0.57
N GLU A 14 5.02 -14.54 -0.95
CA GLU A 14 4.99 -15.16 -2.28
C GLU A 14 4.78 -14.12 -3.39
N TRP A 15 3.92 -13.13 -3.16
CA TRP A 15 3.68 -12.05 -4.12
C TRP A 15 4.91 -11.16 -4.29
N ILE A 16 5.59 -10.79 -3.21
CA ILE A 16 6.86 -10.03 -3.26
C ILE A 16 7.91 -10.85 -4.02
N ALA A 17 8.09 -12.14 -3.73
CA ALA A 17 9.06 -12.99 -4.40
C ALA A 17 8.78 -13.15 -5.91
N ALA A 18 7.50 -13.14 -6.31
CA ALA A 18 7.10 -13.22 -7.72
C ALA A 18 7.22 -11.89 -8.48
N THR A 19 7.19 -10.75 -7.79
CA THR A 19 7.08 -9.40 -8.40
C THR A 19 8.38 -8.58 -8.31
N VAL A 20 9.29 -8.92 -7.38
CA VAL A 20 10.54 -8.18 -7.16
C VAL A 20 11.70 -8.85 -7.90
N PRO A 21 12.55 -8.10 -8.65
CA PRO A 21 13.80 -8.63 -9.19
C PRO A 21 14.65 -9.24 -8.06
N SER A 22 15.26 -10.41 -8.31
CA SER A 22 16.04 -11.16 -7.33
C SER A 22 16.98 -10.26 -6.51
N GLY A 23 16.74 -10.12 -5.20
CA GLY A 23 17.63 -9.34 -4.31
C GLY A 23 17.00 -8.56 -3.15
N VAL A 24 15.67 -8.53 -3.00
CA VAL A 24 15.00 -7.88 -1.85
C VAL A 24 14.38 -8.96 -0.95
N PRO A 25 14.68 -9.01 0.36
CA PRO A 25 14.07 -9.98 1.26
C PRO A 25 12.58 -9.70 1.45
N ALA A 26 11.73 -10.66 1.07
CA ALA A 26 10.32 -10.69 1.44
C ALA A 26 10.20 -10.98 2.95
N MET A 27 9.34 -10.26 3.67
CA MET A 27 9.11 -10.51 5.10
C MET A 27 8.20 -11.73 5.30
N ASP A 28 8.60 -12.62 6.21
CA ASP A 28 7.86 -13.79 6.63
C ASP A 28 6.61 -13.40 7.45
N ALA A 29 5.45 -13.50 6.83
CA ALA A 29 4.18 -13.77 7.47
C ALA A 29 3.33 -14.54 6.46
N THR A 30 2.83 -15.71 6.84
CA THR A 30 1.93 -16.53 6.02
C THR A 30 0.47 -16.15 6.35
N PRO A 31 -0.24 -15.40 5.50
CA PRO A 31 -1.66 -15.15 5.70
C PRO A 31 -2.44 -16.37 5.21
N VAL A 32 -3.38 -16.83 6.02
CA VAL A 32 -4.32 -17.89 5.64
C VAL A 32 -5.57 -17.21 5.08
N GLY A 33 -5.72 -17.20 3.75
CA GLY A 33 -6.85 -16.55 3.05
C GLY A 33 -6.49 -15.25 2.30
N SER A 34 -7.49 -14.62 1.67
CA SER A 34 -7.33 -13.39 0.87
C SER A 34 -6.72 -12.25 1.68
N LEU A 35 -5.65 -11.62 1.17
CA LEU A 35 -4.95 -10.52 1.84
C LEU A 35 -5.88 -9.34 2.15
N ARG A 36 -5.68 -8.68 3.30
CA ARG A 36 -6.44 -7.50 3.73
C ARG A 36 -5.59 -6.25 3.55
N PHE A 37 -5.91 -5.49 2.51
CA PHE A 37 -5.21 -4.27 2.15
C PHE A 37 -5.86 -3.03 2.76
N LEU A 38 -5.05 -2.04 3.12
CA LEU A 38 -5.50 -0.65 3.24
C LEU A 38 -5.05 0.12 2.00
N PHE A 39 -5.96 0.88 1.41
CA PHE A 39 -5.64 1.81 0.34
C PHE A 39 -5.17 3.14 0.91
N TYR A 40 -4.03 3.63 0.43
CA TYR A 40 -3.61 5.02 0.60
C TYR A 40 -3.46 5.71 -0.76
N GLY A 41 -4.08 6.87 -0.90
CA GLY A 41 -3.97 7.72 -2.09
C GLY A 41 -3.84 9.19 -1.73
N ARG A 42 -3.40 10.00 -2.71
CA ARG A 42 -3.25 11.45 -2.51
C ARG A 42 -3.60 12.24 -3.77
N ALA A 43 -4.32 13.35 -3.62
CA ALA A 43 -4.44 14.36 -4.67
C ALA A 43 -3.22 15.30 -4.64
N SER A 44 -2.67 15.60 -5.82
CA SER A 44 -1.60 16.60 -5.92
C SER A 44 -2.11 17.96 -5.43
N THR A 45 -1.25 18.71 -4.75
CA THR A 45 -1.54 20.10 -4.34
C THR A 45 -1.22 21.11 -5.44
N LEU A 46 -0.55 20.66 -6.51
CA LEU A 46 -0.11 21.49 -7.63
C LEU A 46 -1.03 21.36 -8.85
N GLU A 47 -1.66 20.21 -9.01
CA GLU A 47 -2.58 19.96 -10.13
C GLU A 47 -3.99 20.34 -9.69
N HIS A 48 -4.67 21.16 -10.49
CA HIS A 48 -6.09 21.49 -10.30
C HIS A 48 -6.98 20.32 -10.74
N GLN A 49 -6.77 19.15 -10.14
CA GLN A 49 -7.58 17.95 -10.36
C GLN A 49 -8.66 17.85 -9.29
N ASP A 50 -9.84 17.37 -9.70
CA ASP A 50 -10.89 17.03 -8.75
C ASP A 50 -10.42 15.88 -7.83
N PRO A 51 -10.40 16.09 -6.50
CA PRO A 51 -9.93 15.07 -5.55
C PRO A 51 -10.73 13.77 -5.61
N ARG A 52 -12.03 13.82 -5.97
CA ARG A 52 -12.86 12.61 -6.07
C ARG A 52 -12.44 11.75 -7.26
N THR A 53 -12.19 12.39 -8.40
CA THR A 53 -11.69 11.72 -9.61
C THR A 53 -10.30 11.14 -9.39
N SER A 54 -9.39 11.91 -8.78
CA SER A 54 -8.04 11.42 -8.44
C SER A 54 -8.09 10.21 -7.48
N ARG A 55 -8.98 10.26 -6.49
CA ARG A 55 -9.23 9.14 -5.57
C ARG A 55 -9.78 7.92 -6.30
N ALA A 56 -10.82 8.09 -7.12
CA ALA A 56 -11.47 7.00 -7.83
C ALA A 56 -10.49 6.27 -8.75
N TRP A 57 -9.67 7.02 -9.50
CA TRP A 57 -8.65 6.46 -10.36
C TRP A 57 -7.58 5.70 -9.57
N GLN A 58 -7.03 6.28 -8.49
CA GLN A 58 -5.99 5.61 -7.69
C GLN A 58 -6.52 4.34 -7.01
N LEU A 59 -7.78 4.37 -6.58
CA LEU A 59 -8.46 3.22 -6.01
C LEU A 59 -8.71 2.13 -7.07
N ASP A 60 -9.12 2.49 -8.28
CA ASP A 60 -9.28 1.54 -9.39
C ASP A 60 -7.96 0.84 -9.73
N VAL A 61 -6.86 1.59 -9.85
CA VAL A 61 -5.51 1.03 -10.05
C VAL A 61 -5.15 0.08 -8.90
N SER A 62 -5.40 0.49 -7.66
CA SER A 62 -5.13 -0.35 -6.49
C SER A 62 -5.95 -1.64 -6.51
N ARG A 63 -7.24 -1.56 -6.86
CA ARG A 63 -8.13 -2.73 -6.98
C ARG A 63 -7.66 -3.71 -8.05
N ARG A 64 -7.21 -3.20 -9.20
CA ARG A 64 -6.61 -4.03 -10.27
C ARG A 64 -5.34 -4.71 -9.79
N LEU A 65 -4.48 -4.00 -9.05
CA LEU A 65 -3.24 -4.54 -8.50
C LEU A 65 -3.49 -5.63 -7.45
N THR A 66 -4.51 -5.47 -6.60
CA THR A 66 -4.83 -6.44 -5.54
C THR A 66 -5.79 -7.54 -5.99
N GLY A 67 -6.37 -7.42 -7.20
CA GLY A 67 -7.38 -8.32 -7.72
C GLY A 67 -6.88 -9.76 -7.76
N GLY A 68 -7.67 -10.70 -7.24
CA GLY A 68 -7.29 -12.12 -7.14
C GLY A 68 -6.38 -12.47 -5.96
N HIS A 69 -5.85 -11.47 -5.23
CA HIS A 69 -4.95 -11.69 -4.09
C HIS A 69 -5.58 -11.28 -2.75
N GLY A 70 -6.51 -10.32 -2.76
CA GLY A 70 -7.07 -9.79 -1.53
C GLY A 70 -8.18 -8.77 -1.72
N THR A 71 -8.58 -8.17 -0.60
CA THR A 71 -9.63 -7.15 -0.52
C THR A 71 -9.10 -5.89 0.15
N ILE A 72 -9.46 -4.73 -0.40
CA ILE A 72 -9.21 -3.43 0.22
C ILE A 72 -10.28 -3.19 1.29
N MET A 73 -9.88 -3.20 2.56
CA MET A 73 -10.76 -3.11 3.73
C MET A 73 -10.98 -1.67 4.22
N GLY A 74 -10.13 -0.73 3.80
CA GLY A 74 -10.20 0.67 4.21
C GLY A 74 -9.48 1.59 3.25
N GLU A 75 -9.94 2.84 3.19
CA GLU A 75 -9.49 3.84 2.21
C GLU A 75 -9.08 5.14 2.93
N TYR A 76 -7.81 5.51 2.79
CA TYR A 76 -7.23 6.72 3.35
C TYR A 76 -6.78 7.62 2.20
N PHE A 77 -7.49 8.73 1.99
CA PHE A 77 -7.22 9.63 0.87
C PHE A 77 -6.85 11.03 1.34
N GLU A 78 -5.66 11.47 0.98
CA GLU A 78 -5.08 12.75 1.37
C GLU A 78 -5.33 13.81 0.29
N ALA A 79 -5.96 14.92 0.66
CA ALA A 79 -6.22 16.05 -0.25
C ALA A 79 -5.71 17.32 0.41
N GLY A 80 -4.85 18.07 -0.29
CA GLY A 80 -4.28 19.32 0.23
C GLY A 80 -2.99 19.18 1.05
N CYS A 81 -2.47 17.96 1.26
CA CYS A 81 -1.17 17.76 1.90
C CYS A 81 -0.09 17.44 0.84
N SER A 82 1.10 18.02 0.95
CA SER A 82 2.21 17.79 0.02
C SER A 82 2.83 16.40 0.17
N ARG A 83 3.31 15.79 -0.94
CA ARG A 83 4.10 14.54 -0.88
C ARG A 83 5.45 14.73 -0.19
N GLN A 84 5.94 15.96 -0.05
CA GLN A 84 7.18 16.22 0.69
C GLN A 84 7.03 16.01 2.19
N VAL A 85 5.80 16.10 2.72
CA VAL A 85 5.53 15.89 4.15
C VAL A 85 5.74 14.40 4.46
N PRO A 86 6.48 14.03 5.52
CA PRO A 86 6.59 12.66 5.99
C PRO A 86 5.23 12.04 6.28
N TRP A 87 5.04 10.75 5.99
CA TRP A 87 3.73 10.09 6.10
C TRP A 87 3.11 10.19 7.50
N HIS A 88 3.92 10.03 8.55
CA HIS A 88 3.46 10.11 9.94
C HIS A 88 2.97 11.51 10.35
N LEU A 89 3.25 12.54 9.55
CA LEU A 89 2.77 13.92 9.73
C LEU A 89 1.58 14.27 8.81
N ARG A 90 1.22 13.41 7.85
CA ARG A 90 0.06 13.62 7.00
C ARG A 90 -1.22 13.19 7.72
N PRO A 91 -2.29 14.00 7.79
CA PRO A 91 -3.48 13.68 8.58
C PRO A 91 -4.07 12.29 8.28
N ARG A 92 -4.19 11.92 7.01
CA ARG A 92 -4.83 10.65 6.61
C ARG A 92 -3.87 9.48 6.71
N ALA A 93 -2.60 9.67 6.38
CA ALA A 93 -1.60 8.61 6.52
C ALA A 93 -1.30 8.32 8.01
N ALA A 94 -1.22 9.34 8.86
CA ALA A 94 -1.08 9.18 10.31
C ALA A 94 -2.31 8.48 10.94
N ALA A 95 -3.53 8.77 10.46
CA ALA A 95 -4.72 8.03 10.88
C ALA A 95 -4.64 6.55 10.48
N MET A 96 -4.16 6.25 9.26
CA MET A 96 -3.94 4.88 8.80
C MET A 96 -2.90 4.14 9.65
N LEU A 97 -1.77 4.78 9.94
CA LEU A 97 -0.70 4.19 10.76
C LEU A 97 -1.20 3.88 12.18
N ARG A 98 -2.00 4.77 12.78
CA ARG A 98 -2.65 4.50 14.08
C ARG A 98 -3.64 3.33 14.00
N TYR A 99 -4.39 3.23 12.90
CA TYR A 99 -5.30 2.10 12.68
C TYR A 99 -4.53 0.78 12.60
N ILE A 100 -3.42 0.75 11.84
CA ILE A 100 -2.55 -0.44 11.73
C ILE A 100 -2.02 -0.83 13.11
N ALA A 101 -1.48 0.13 13.88
CA ALA A 101 -0.95 -0.14 15.22
C ALA A 101 -2.01 -0.72 16.18
N ALA A 102 -3.26 -0.26 16.06
CA ALA A 102 -4.36 -0.75 16.89
C ALA A 102 -4.97 -2.08 16.39
N ASN A 103 -4.64 -2.52 15.17
CA ASN A 103 -5.27 -3.66 14.49
C ASN A 103 -4.23 -4.49 13.72
N VAL A 104 -3.11 -4.81 14.37
CA VAL A 104 -1.94 -5.48 13.77
C VAL A 104 -2.30 -6.80 13.09
N ASP A 105 -3.30 -7.51 13.62
CA ASP A 105 -3.80 -8.79 13.14
C ASP A 105 -4.83 -8.67 12.01
N ARG A 106 -5.22 -7.45 11.64
CA ARG A 106 -6.29 -7.16 10.67
C ARG A 106 -5.83 -6.52 9.37
N VAL A 107 -4.57 -6.15 9.27
CA VAL A 107 -3.99 -5.48 8.10
C VAL A 107 -2.76 -6.24 7.64
N ASP A 108 -2.80 -6.74 6.42
CA ASP A 108 -1.67 -7.49 5.85
C ASP A 108 -0.75 -6.59 5.03
N ALA A 109 -1.29 -5.57 4.36
CA ALA A 109 -0.51 -4.66 3.51
C ALA A 109 -1.18 -3.29 3.28
N VAL A 110 -0.36 -2.32 2.86
CA VAL A 110 -0.82 -1.03 2.33
C VAL A 110 -0.58 -1.01 0.83
N VAL A 111 -1.62 -0.65 0.05
CA VAL A 111 -1.54 -0.46 -1.40
C VAL A 111 -1.65 1.02 -1.76
N VAL A 112 -0.84 1.46 -2.73
CA VAL A 112 -0.87 2.81 -3.30
C VAL A 112 -1.11 2.73 -4.80
N GLY A 113 -2.03 3.55 -5.32
CA GLY A 113 -2.35 3.56 -6.76
C GLY A 113 -1.32 4.29 -7.62
N GLU A 114 -0.64 5.29 -7.06
CA GLU A 114 0.40 6.08 -7.73
C GLU A 114 1.57 6.31 -6.79
N TYR A 115 2.69 5.64 -7.07
CA TYR A 115 3.92 5.79 -6.30
C TYR A 115 4.36 7.26 -6.21
N GLU A 116 4.44 7.94 -7.35
CA GLU A 116 4.87 9.35 -7.41
C GLU A 116 3.94 10.31 -6.68
N ARG A 117 2.65 9.96 -6.52
CA ARG A 117 1.74 10.76 -5.69
C ARG A 117 1.93 10.49 -4.21
N ALA A 118 2.20 9.23 -3.86
CA ALA A 118 2.30 8.78 -2.47
C ALA A 118 3.68 9.11 -1.84
N PHE A 119 4.75 9.06 -2.62
CA PHE A 119 6.12 9.22 -2.17
C PHE A 119 6.83 10.34 -2.93
N LEU A 120 7.71 11.07 -2.24
CA LEU A 120 8.66 11.98 -2.87
C LEU A 120 9.81 11.21 -3.52
N ASP A 121 10.34 10.22 -2.81
CA ASP A 121 11.50 9.42 -3.19
C ASP A 121 11.57 8.12 -2.38
N GLY A 122 12.59 7.30 -2.64
CA GLY A 122 12.82 6.06 -1.92
C GLY A 122 13.24 6.24 -0.45
N ALA A 123 13.67 7.44 -0.01
CA ALA A 123 13.98 7.67 1.40
C ALA A 123 12.70 7.68 2.24
N GLN A 124 11.62 8.30 1.74
CA GLN A 124 10.31 8.23 2.39
C GLN A 124 9.77 6.80 2.50
N VAL A 125 10.03 5.94 1.51
CA VAL A 125 9.63 4.51 1.58
C VAL A 125 10.36 3.82 2.73
N ARG A 126 11.67 4.05 2.87
CA ARG A 126 12.46 3.45 3.96
C ARG A 126 12.03 3.96 5.33
N GLU A 127 11.73 5.25 5.46
CA GLU A 127 11.22 5.84 6.69
C GLU A 127 9.88 5.22 7.08
N LEU A 128 8.93 5.12 6.14
CA LEU A 128 7.63 4.50 6.38
C LEU A 128 7.77 3.04 6.82
N ARG A 129 8.67 2.29 6.16
CA ARG A 129 8.96 0.90 6.54
C ARG A 129 9.48 0.80 7.98
N ALA A 130 10.39 1.71 8.38
CA ALA A 130 10.90 1.74 9.75
C ALA A 130 9.79 2.01 10.77
N VAL A 131 8.88 2.95 10.47
CA VAL A 131 7.70 3.22 11.31
C VAL A 131 6.82 1.99 11.44
N LEU A 132 6.46 1.35 10.33
CA LEU A 132 5.62 0.14 10.34
C LEU A 132 6.25 -0.99 11.16
N LEU A 133 7.55 -1.21 11.03
CA LEU A 133 8.27 -2.21 11.83
C LEU A 133 8.25 -1.95 13.34
N VAL A 134 8.13 -0.70 13.77
CA VAL A 134 7.97 -0.36 15.19
C VAL A 134 6.53 -0.57 15.63
N LEU A 135 5.55 -0.27 14.76
CA LEU A 135 4.13 -0.37 15.07
C LEU A 135 3.60 -1.81 15.06
N THR A 136 4.31 -2.74 14.41
CA THR A 136 3.89 -4.14 14.27
C THR A 136 4.73 -5.14 15.08
N LYS A 137 5.51 -4.64 16.06
CA LYS A 137 6.17 -5.45 17.08
C LYS A 137 5.27 -5.61 18.30
#